data_AF-A0A2N6EAH9-F1
#
_entry.id   AF-A0A2N6EAH9-F1
#
_cell.length_a   1.000
_cell.length_b   1.000
_cell.length_c   1.000
_cell.angle_alpha   90.00
_cell.angle_beta   90.00
_cell.angle_gamma   90.00
#
_symmetry.space_group_name_H-M   'P 1'
#
loop_
_entity.id
_entity.type
_entity.pdbx_description
1 polymer ?
#
loop_
_entity_poly.entity_id
_entity_poly.type
_entity_poly.pdbx_seq_one_letter_code
_entity_poly.pdbx_strand_id
1 'polypeptide(L)'
;MILCLRNKQGREDGTVRDLLRQSLLDRRVKRMLTESRDAHAAARALETLLLCYDPLFKGLAAGYAQEGLRSFEERLSGGFLVLRAGQKLHPAVAAFFRYLVDIRNLLSLYKHLRWKLREAPPVLAGGKIQRGLLVQVWKGGDPSGLGPLLERLTGSRPELTASGLEGALLGGLSDLLRRQGRDPLQAGVLLDYLWRSYVQARNRSLLQRMGDSFEGDLAEELIR
;
A
#
# COMPACT_ATOMS: atom_id res chain seq x y z
N MET A 1 -11.25 8.15 2.81
CA MET A 1 -10.64 9.42 2.36
C MET A 1 -10.48 9.46 0.85
N ILE A 2 -9.67 8.59 0.23
CA ILE A 2 -9.52 8.53 -1.24
C ILE A 2 -10.85 8.30 -1.98
N LEU A 3 -11.70 7.39 -1.48
CA LEU A 3 -13.04 7.17 -2.02
C LEU A 3 -13.91 8.44 -1.93
N CYS A 4 -13.78 9.24 -0.88
CA CYS A 4 -14.52 10.50 -0.74
C CYS A 4 -14.04 11.53 -1.77
N LEU A 5 -12.73 11.64 -2.00
CA LEU A 5 -12.17 12.51 -3.04
C LEU A 5 -12.63 12.10 -4.44
N ARG A 6 -12.67 10.78 -4.72
CA ARG A 6 -13.18 10.24 -5.99
C ARG A 6 -14.65 10.62 -6.22
N ASN A 7 -15.51 10.39 -5.22
CA ASN A 7 -16.94 10.71 -5.33
C ASN A 7 -17.20 12.23 -5.39
N LYS A 8 -16.39 13.05 -4.70
CA LYS A 8 -16.45 14.51 -4.86
C LYS A 8 -16.03 14.98 -6.25
N GLN A 9 -15.07 14.31 -6.89
CA GLN A 9 -14.72 14.61 -8.28
C GLN A 9 -15.90 14.33 -9.23
N GLY A 10 -16.69 13.30 -8.95
CA GLY A 10 -17.95 12.98 -9.64
C GLY A 10 -19.17 13.81 -9.21
N ARG A 11 -19.02 14.76 -8.27
CA ARG A 11 -20.11 15.55 -7.66
C ARG A 11 -21.20 14.74 -6.95
N GLU A 12 -20.86 13.54 -6.48
CA GLU A 12 -21.78 12.65 -5.75
C GLU A 12 -21.75 12.93 -4.23
N ASP A 13 -22.17 14.13 -3.83
CA ASP A 13 -22.06 14.56 -2.43
C ASP A 13 -22.92 13.73 -1.45
N GLY A 14 -23.99 13.08 -1.93
CA GLY A 14 -24.80 12.13 -1.14
C GLY A 14 -23.99 10.90 -0.73
N THR A 15 -23.35 10.24 -1.71
CA THR A 15 -22.47 9.08 -1.52
C THR A 15 -21.31 9.41 -0.57
N VAL A 16 -20.76 10.62 -0.65
CA VAL A 16 -19.67 11.07 0.25
C VAL A 16 -20.12 11.08 1.71
N ARG A 17 -21.33 11.55 2.02
CA ARG A 17 -21.83 11.59 3.41
C ARG A 17 -22.01 10.20 3.98
N ASP A 18 -22.55 9.27 3.20
CA ASP A 18 -22.77 7.90 3.66
C ASP A 18 -21.45 7.15 3.88
N LEU A 19 -20.48 7.32 2.98
CA LEU A 19 -19.12 6.81 3.15
C LEU A 19 -18.45 7.35 4.42
N LEU A 20 -18.62 8.65 4.72
CA LEU A 20 -18.03 9.26 5.91
C LEU A 20 -18.72 8.86 7.22
N ARG A 21 -20.03 8.56 7.20
CA ARG A 21 -20.77 8.06 8.37
C ARG A 21 -20.17 6.75 8.87
N GLN A 22 -19.87 5.83 7.96
CA GLN A 22 -19.31 4.51 8.29
C GLN A 22 -17.79 4.49 8.47
N SER A 23 -17.11 5.60 8.16
CA SER A 23 -15.65 5.68 8.22
C SER A 23 -15.11 5.84 9.65
N LEU A 24 -13.95 5.25 9.94
CA LEU A 24 -13.21 5.45 11.21
C LEU A 24 -12.34 6.72 11.22
N LEU A 25 -12.49 7.60 10.22
CA LEU A 25 -11.72 8.85 10.16
C LEU A 25 -12.03 9.79 11.33
N ASP A 26 -11.03 10.55 11.76
CA ASP A 26 -11.21 11.59 12.77
C ASP A 26 -12.28 12.61 12.35
N ARG A 27 -13.00 13.16 13.34
CA ARG A 27 -14.09 14.12 13.10
C ARG A 27 -13.62 15.35 12.31
N ARG A 28 -12.38 15.81 12.51
CA ARG A 28 -11.80 16.93 11.76
C ARG A 28 -11.64 16.56 10.29
N VAL A 29 -11.10 15.38 10.00
CA VAL A 29 -10.94 14.87 8.62
C VAL A 29 -12.30 14.71 7.93
N LYS A 30 -13.29 14.13 8.63
CA LYS A 30 -14.66 14.00 8.10
C LYS A 30 -15.25 15.36 7.77
N ARG A 31 -15.10 16.33 8.67
CA ARG A 31 -15.60 17.71 8.47
C ARG A 31 -14.97 18.35 7.24
N MET A 32 -13.64 18.28 7.12
CA MET A 32 -12.91 18.83 5.98
C MET A 32 -13.37 18.21 4.66
N LEU A 33 -13.61 16.89 4.62
CA LEU A 33 -14.11 16.21 3.43
C LEU A 33 -15.57 16.58 3.09
N THR A 34 -16.41 16.86 4.08
CA THR A 34 -17.83 17.23 3.85
C THR A 34 -17.99 18.71 3.47
N GLU A 35 -17.29 19.61 4.17
CA GLU A 35 -17.43 21.07 4.02
C GLU A 35 -16.63 21.65 2.85
N SER A 36 -15.68 20.88 2.30
CA SER A 36 -14.93 21.31 1.13
C SER A 36 -15.83 21.39 -0.12
N ARG A 37 -15.74 22.52 -0.82
CA ARG A 37 -16.53 22.82 -2.03
C ARG A 37 -16.31 21.79 -3.13
N ASP A 38 -15.07 21.38 -3.34
CA ASP A 38 -14.68 20.42 -4.37
C ASP A 38 -13.51 19.54 -3.89
N ALA A 39 -13.11 18.59 -4.72
CA ALA A 39 -12.02 17.67 -4.41
C ALA A 39 -10.64 18.35 -4.28
N HIS A 40 -10.40 19.46 -4.99
CA HIS A 40 -9.13 20.21 -4.87
C HIS A 40 -9.06 20.96 -3.54
N ALA A 41 -10.16 21.59 -3.11
CA ALA A 41 -10.27 22.23 -1.80
C ALA A 41 -10.08 21.19 -0.68
N ALA A 42 -10.68 20.01 -0.82
CA ALA A 42 -10.48 18.91 0.12
C ALA A 42 -9.03 18.45 0.16
N ALA A 43 -8.37 18.26 -0.99
CA ALA A 43 -6.96 17.88 -1.05
C ALA A 43 -6.04 18.91 -0.38
N ARG A 44 -6.26 20.21 -0.61
CA ARG A 44 -5.52 21.29 0.08
C ARG A 44 -5.73 21.28 1.58
N ALA A 45 -6.98 21.14 2.01
CA ALA A 45 -7.30 21.08 3.44
C ALA A 45 -6.56 19.90 4.10
N LEU A 46 -6.62 18.71 3.48
CA LEU A 46 -5.93 17.51 3.96
C LEU A 46 -4.41 17.69 4.02
N GLU A 47 -3.80 18.31 3.00
CA GLU A 47 -2.38 18.64 3.01
C GLU A 47 -2.03 19.52 4.21
N THR A 48 -2.76 20.61 4.43
CA THR A 48 -2.52 21.50 5.59
C THR A 48 -2.58 20.76 6.91
N LEU A 49 -3.55 19.85 7.08
CA LEU A 49 -3.66 19.04 8.29
C LEU A 49 -2.47 18.08 8.44
N LEU A 50 -2.07 17.41 7.36
CA LEU A 50 -0.99 16.41 7.39
C LEU A 50 0.39 17.05 7.57
N LEU A 51 0.60 18.26 7.05
CA LEU A 51 1.81 19.05 7.24
C LEU A 51 2.09 19.36 8.71
N CYS A 52 1.05 19.49 9.55
CA CYS A 52 1.22 19.64 11.00
C CYS A 52 1.82 18.40 11.67
N TYR A 53 1.73 17.22 11.04
CA TYR A 53 2.28 15.98 11.56
C TYR A 53 3.68 15.70 11.03
N ASP A 54 3.90 15.90 9.72
CA ASP A 54 5.22 15.70 9.12
C ASP A 54 5.39 16.51 7.80
N PRO A 55 6.54 17.17 7.57
CA PRO A 55 6.83 17.88 6.32
C PRO A 55 6.80 17.01 5.07
N LEU A 56 6.92 15.68 5.20
CA LEU A 56 6.89 14.74 4.09
C LEU A 56 5.59 14.83 3.27
N PHE A 57 4.49 15.29 3.87
CA PHE A 57 3.20 15.44 3.18
C PHE A 57 3.09 16.75 2.37
N LYS A 58 4.17 17.52 2.27
CA LYS A 58 4.22 18.71 1.41
C LYS A 58 4.04 18.35 -0.06
N GLY A 59 3.24 19.14 -0.77
CA GLY A 59 2.97 19.01 -2.19
C GLY A 59 1.89 17.97 -2.53
N LEU A 60 1.10 17.50 -1.56
CA LEU A 60 0.00 16.56 -1.83
C LEU A 60 -1.07 17.17 -2.75
N ALA A 61 -1.54 18.39 -2.45
CA ALA A 61 -2.57 19.03 -3.26
C ALA A 61 -2.04 19.49 -4.62
N ALA A 62 -0.78 19.89 -4.69
CA ALA A 62 -0.11 20.19 -5.97
C ALA A 62 -0.04 18.94 -6.86
N GLY A 63 0.36 17.79 -6.29
CA GLY A 63 0.35 16.50 -7.02
C GLY A 63 -1.05 16.09 -7.46
N TYR A 64 -2.06 16.29 -6.61
CA TYR A 64 -3.46 16.06 -6.99
C TYR A 64 -3.89 16.93 -8.18
N ALA A 65 -3.50 18.21 -8.21
CA ALA A 65 -3.87 19.12 -9.28
C ALA A 65 -3.19 18.78 -10.63
N GLN A 66 -1.95 18.27 -10.60
CA GLN A 66 -1.17 17.98 -11.81
C GLN A 66 -1.42 16.58 -12.36
N GLU A 67 -1.48 15.57 -11.49
CA GLU A 67 -1.46 14.16 -11.85
C GLU A 67 -2.73 13.42 -11.38
N GLY A 68 -3.66 14.14 -10.73
CA GLY A 68 -4.95 13.62 -10.29
C GLY A 68 -4.93 12.80 -9.01
N LEU A 69 -6.05 12.09 -8.78
CA LEU A 69 -6.29 11.30 -7.56
C LEU A 69 -5.24 10.23 -7.32
N ARG A 70 -4.72 9.61 -8.38
CA ARG A 70 -3.72 8.55 -8.29
C ARG A 70 -2.46 9.06 -7.61
N SER A 71 -1.91 10.18 -8.05
CA SER A 71 -0.69 10.75 -7.45
C SER A 71 -0.89 11.13 -5.98
N PHE A 72 -2.06 11.67 -5.63
CA PHE A 72 -2.40 11.95 -4.24
C PHE A 72 -2.42 10.68 -3.38
N GLU A 73 -3.06 9.60 -3.86
CA GLU A 73 -3.11 8.31 -3.16
C GLU A 73 -1.71 7.70 -3.02
N GLU A 74 -0.90 7.72 -4.08
CA GLU A 74 0.45 7.18 -4.09
C GLU A 74 1.37 7.93 -3.11
N ARG A 75 1.35 9.28 -3.14
CA ARG A 75 2.15 10.12 -2.24
C ARG A 75 1.70 10.00 -0.78
N LEU A 76 0.39 9.99 -0.52
CA LEU A 76 -0.14 9.82 0.82
C LEU A 76 0.24 8.46 1.41
N SER A 77 0.00 7.39 0.65
CA SER A 77 0.25 6.02 1.11
C SER A 77 1.75 5.77 1.28
N GLY A 78 2.55 6.19 0.30
CA GLY A 78 4.01 6.09 0.39
C GLY A 78 4.57 6.90 1.55
N GLY A 79 4.04 8.11 1.75
CA GLY A 79 4.47 8.97 2.84
C GLY A 79 4.15 8.43 4.22
N PHE A 80 2.96 7.87 4.41
CA PHE A 80 2.61 7.19 5.65
C PHE A 80 3.55 6.01 5.95
N LEU A 81 3.87 5.20 4.94
CA LEU A 81 4.80 4.08 5.12
C LEU A 81 6.20 4.55 5.50
N VAL A 82 6.73 5.57 4.82
CA VAL A 82 8.06 6.14 5.13
C VAL A 82 8.08 6.71 6.55
N LEU A 83 7.04 7.48 6.92
CA LEU A 83 6.92 8.05 8.26
C LEU A 83 6.93 6.96 9.33
N ARG A 84 6.14 5.90 9.17
CA ARG A 84 6.07 4.81 10.16
C ARG A 84 7.35 3.98 10.19
N ALA A 85 7.95 3.69 9.04
CA ALA A 85 9.20 2.95 8.98
C ALA A 85 10.38 3.69 9.64
N GLY A 86 10.33 5.03 9.69
CA GLY A 86 11.33 5.88 10.34
C GLY A 86 11.15 6.08 11.85
N GLN A 87 10.03 5.67 12.43
CA GLN A 87 9.76 5.84 13.86
C GLN A 87 10.36 4.71 14.71
N LYS A 88 10.64 5.01 15.99
CA LYS A 88 11.03 4.01 16.99
C LYS A 88 9.80 3.19 17.41
N LEU A 89 9.53 2.13 16.66
CA LEU A 89 8.41 1.21 16.91
C LEU A 89 8.89 -0.07 17.62
N HIS A 90 7.95 -0.82 18.18
CA HIS A 90 8.23 -2.19 18.63
C HIS A 90 8.80 -3.02 17.47
N PRO A 91 9.81 -3.88 17.68
CA PRO A 91 10.52 -4.58 16.60
C PRO A 91 9.60 -5.32 15.60
N ALA A 92 8.56 -6.01 16.08
CA ALA A 92 7.58 -6.68 15.23
C ALA A 92 6.81 -5.69 14.32
N VAL A 93 6.36 -4.56 14.88
CA VAL A 93 5.64 -3.52 14.14
C VAL A 93 6.56 -2.82 13.14
N ALA A 94 7.81 -2.55 13.52
CA ALA A 94 8.81 -2.01 12.61
C ALA A 94 9.03 -2.97 11.43
N ALA A 95 9.28 -4.26 11.70
CA ALA A 95 9.49 -5.27 10.67
C ALA A 95 8.31 -5.37 9.70
N PHE A 96 7.08 -5.26 10.18
CA PHE A 96 5.86 -5.19 9.36
C PHE A 96 5.88 -3.99 8.40
N PHE A 97 6.08 -2.77 8.92
CA PHE A 97 6.11 -1.58 8.05
C PHE A 97 7.27 -1.58 7.05
N ARG A 98 8.46 -2.05 7.45
CA ARG A 98 9.60 -2.21 6.53
C ARG A 98 9.26 -3.19 5.41
N TYR A 99 8.58 -4.29 5.73
CA TYR A 99 8.13 -5.25 4.73
C TYR A 99 7.10 -4.63 3.78
N LEU A 100 6.12 -3.85 4.27
CA LEU A 100 5.16 -3.12 3.42
C LEU A 100 5.84 -2.14 2.46
N VAL A 101 6.90 -1.46 2.91
CA VAL A 101 7.74 -0.62 2.05
C VAL A 101 8.38 -1.45 0.94
N ASP A 102 8.95 -2.62 1.26
CA ASP A 102 9.56 -3.51 0.26
C ASP A 102 8.52 -4.03 -0.76
N ILE A 103 7.32 -4.44 -0.32
CA ILE A 103 6.23 -4.82 -1.23
C ILE A 103 5.94 -3.68 -2.21
N ARG A 104 5.77 -2.46 -1.69
CA ARG A 104 5.44 -1.30 -2.52
C ARG A 104 6.53 -0.99 -3.54
N ASN A 105 7.79 -1.05 -3.12
CA ASN A 105 8.94 -0.82 -3.98
C ASN A 105 9.05 -1.89 -5.08
N LEU A 106 8.89 -3.18 -4.74
CA LEU A 106 9.00 -4.28 -5.69
C LEU A 106 7.86 -4.28 -6.71
N LEU A 107 6.61 -4.04 -6.28
CA LEU A 107 5.47 -3.91 -7.20
C LEU A 107 5.63 -2.71 -8.14
N SER A 108 6.12 -1.57 -7.62
CA SER A 108 6.39 -0.39 -8.45
C SER A 108 7.49 -0.68 -9.47
N LEU A 109 8.59 -1.28 -9.03
CA LEU A 109 9.72 -1.65 -9.88
C LEU A 109 9.31 -2.64 -10.98
N TYR A 110 8.56 -3.68 -10.63
CA TYR A 110 8.02 -4.64 -11.60
C TYR A 110 7.17 -3.95 -12.68
N LYS A 111 6.27 -3.05 -12.29
CA LYS A 111 5.44 -2.29 -13.25
C LYS A 111 6.29 -1.46 -14.20
N HIS A 112 7.33 -0.79 -13.69
CA HIS A 112 8.23 0.02 -14.51
C HIS A 112 9.04 -0.82 -15.50
N LEU A 113 9.55 -1.98 -15.06
CA LEU A 113 10.29 -2.91 -15.90
C LEU A 113 9.37 -3.54 -16.97
N ARG A 114 8.19 -4.02 -16.57
CA ARG A 114 7.21 -4.65 -17.47
C ARG A 114 6.74 -3.70 -18.56
N TRP A 115 6.54 -2.42 -18.24
CA TRP A 115 6.08 -1.42 -19.20
C TRP A 115 7.21 -0.59 -19.83
N LYS A 116 8.48 -0.94 -19.57
CA LYS A 116 9.66 -0.24 -20.08
C LYS A 116 9.58 1.29 -19.90
N LEU A 117 9.12 1.72 -18.73
CA LEU A 117 9.00 3.14 -18.42
C LEU A 117 10.40 3.78 -18.35
N ARG A 118 10.55 4.94 -18.99
CA ARG A 118 11.83 5.67 -19.07
C ARG A 118 12.21 6.32 -17.75
N GLU A 119 11.22 6.70 -16.96
CA GLU A 119 11.43 7.33 -15.66
C GLU A 119 11.74 6.30 -14.58
N ALA A 120 12.57 6.68 -13.62
CA ALA A 120 12.92 5.81 -12.50
C ALA A 120 11.70 5.59 -11.59
N PRO A 121 11.43 4.34 -11.13
CA PRO A 121 10.35 4.09 -10.19
C PRO A 121 10.59 4.88 -8.91
N PRO A 122 9.54 5.47 -8.30
CA PRO A 122 9.67 6.07 -6.99
C PRO A 122 10.01 4.98 -5.97
N VAL A 123 11.19 5.10 -5.34
CA VAL A 123 11.65 4.19 -4.29
C VAL A 123 11.42 4.83 -2.92
N LEU A 124 10.56 4.19 -2.13
CA LEU A 124 10.30 4.57 -0.75
C LEU A 124 11.45 4.13 0.16
N ALA A 125 11.80 4.99 1.12
CA ALA A 125 12.80 4.71 2.14
C ALA A 125 12.21 3.86 3.28
N GLY A 126 13.09 3.20 4.04
CA GLY A 126 12.72 2.43 5.23
C GLY A 126 12.42 0.96 4.98
N GLY A 127 12.56 0.44 3.76
CA GLY A 127 12.48 -0.99 3.47
C GLY A 127 13.71 -1.77 3.97
N LYS A 128 13.65 -3.10 3.92
CA LYS A 128 14.82 -3.98 4.15
C LYS A 128 15.71 -4.04 2.92
N ILE A 129 15.15 -3.87 1.72
CA ILE A 129 15.92 -3.88 0.48
C ILE A 129 16.60 -2.53 0.30
N GLN A 130 17.92 -2.54 0.18
CA GLN A 130 18.70 -1.33 -0.05
C GLN A 130 18.32 -0.66 -1.38
N ARG A 131 18.19 0.67 -1.35
CA ARG A 131 17.87 1.50 -2.53
C ARG A 131 18.80 1.24 -3.72
N GLY A 132 20.10 1.07 -3.45
CA GLY A 132 21.10 0.80 -4.49
C GLY A 132 20.79 -0.46 -5.30
N LEU A 133 20.33 -1.53 -4.64
CA LEU A 133 19.96 -2.78 -5.30
C LEU A 133 18.71 -2.60 -6.18
N LEU A 134 17.69 -1.87 -5.69
CA LEU A 134 16.48 -1.60 -6.48
C LEU A 134 16.81 -0.78 -7.74
N VAL A 135 17.68 0.22 -7.61
CA VAL A 135 18.15 1.04 -8.75
C VAL A 135 18.98 0.21 -9.72
N GLN A 136 19.83 -0.69 -9.22
CA GLN A 136 20.62 -1.59 -10.06
C GLN A 136 19.73 -2.52 -10.89
N VAL A 137 18.71 -3.13 -10.28
CA VAL A 137 17.75 -3.98 -10.99
C VAL A 137 16.97 -3.17 -12.03
N TRP A 138 16.53 -1.96 -11.69
CA TRP A 138 15.87 -1.07 -12.65
C TRP A 138 16.75 -0.75 -13.86
N LYS A 139 18.01 -0.37 -13.62
CA LYS A 139 18.98 -0.06 -14.68
C LYS A 139 19.30 -1.27 -15.57
N GLY A 140 19.22 -2.48 -15.03
CA GLY A 140 19.36 -3.72 -15.79
C GLY A 140 18.24 -3.93 -16.82
N GLY A 141 17.07 -3.31 -16.64
CA GLY A 141 15.97 -3.32 -17.61
C GLY A 141 15.23 -4.66 -17.76
N ASP A 142 15.64 -5.70 -17.04
CA ASP A 142 15.04 -7.04 -17.10
C ASP A 142 14.29 -7.38 -15.79
N PRO A 143 12.98 -7.70 -15.85
CA PRO A 143 12.22 -8.22 -14.73
C PRO A 143 12.85 -9.43 -14.02
N SER A 144 13.64 -10.26 -14.71
CA SER A 144 14.32 -11.42 -14.12
C SER A 144 15.22 -11.05 -12.93
N GLY A 145 15.76 -9.82 -12.93
CA GLY A 145 16.57 -9.28 -11.83
C GLY A 145 15.81 -9.11 -10.50
N LEU A 146 14.48 -9.21 -10.50
CA LEU A 146 13.66 -9.23 -9.28
C LEU A 146 13.74 -10.57 -8.54
N GLY A 147 14.01 -11.69 -9.23
CA GLY A 147 13.99 -13.04 -8.66
C GLY A 147 14.81 -13.18 -7.37
N PRO A 148 16.10 -12.77 -7.34
CA PRO A 148 16.91 -12.83 -6.12
C PRO A 148 16.39 -11.94 -4.98
N LEU A 149 15.78 -10.79 -5.30
CA LEU A 149 15.20 -9.91 -4.29
C LEU A 149 13.94 -10.53 -3.67
N LEU A 150 13.13 -11.20 -4.49
CA LEU A 150 11.93 -11.90 -4.06
C LEU A 150 12.28 -13.10 -3.20
N GLU A 151 13.20 -13.95 -3.64
CA GLU A 151 13.64 -15.11 -2.88
C GLU A 151 14.17 -14.72 -1.50
N ARG A 152 14.95 -13.63 -1.41
CA ARG A 152 15.44 -13.14 -0.12
C ARG A 152 14.31 -12.62 0.79
N LEU A 153 13.24 -12.09 0.23
CA LEU A 153 12.15 -11.47 0.99
C LEU A 153 11.07 -12.47 1.39
N THR A 154 10.66 -13.34 0.46
CA THR A 154 9.55 -14.31 0.62
C THR A 154 10.03 -15.73 0.90
N GLY A 155 11.30 -16.05 0.63
CA GLY A 155 11.82 -17.42 0.66
C GLY A 155 11.44 -18.25 -0.58
N SER A 156 10.84 -17.65 -1.60
CA SER A 156 10.38 -18.31 -2.82
C SER A 156 10.68 -17.47 -4.06
N ARG A 157 10.82 -18.14 -5.22
CA ARG A 157 10.90 -17.47 -6.52
C ARG A 157 9.57 -17.65 -7.26
N PRO A 158 8.62 -16.72 -7.11
CA PRO A 158 7.36 -16.81 -7.83
C PRO A 158 7.57 -16.54 -9.32
N GLU A 159 6.60 -16.98 -10.12
CA GLU A 159 6.51 -16.51 -11.50
C GLU A 159 6.27 -15.00 -11.52
N LEU A 160 6.90 -14.33 -12.49
CA LEU A 160 6.86 -12.86 -12.61
C LEU A 160 5.60 -12.40 -13.34
N THR A 161 4.43 -12.85 -12.87
CA THR A 161 3.11 -12.30 -13.22
C THR A 161 2.71 -11.24 -12.19
N ALA A 162 1.79 -10.32 -12.53
CA ALA A 162 1.38 -9.29 -11.58
C ALA A 162 0.67 -9.89 -10.36
N SER A 163 -0.21 -10.87 -10.58
CA SER A 163 -0.92 -11.62 -9.53
C SER A 163 0.03 -12.49 -8.71
N GLY A 164 0.85 -13.31 -9.37
CA GLY A 164 1.82 -14.19 -8.70
C GLY A 164 2.86 -13.44 -7.87
N LEU A 165 3.31 -12.28 -8.35
CA LEU A 165 4.22 -11.41 -7.60
C LEU A 165 3.57 -10.85 -6.33
N GLU A 166 2.37 -10.26 -6.44
CA GLU A 166 1.66 -9.70 -5.29
C GLU A 166 1.29 -10.79 -4.29
N GLY A 167 0.75 -11.92 -4.77
CA GLY A 167 0.41 -13.08 -3.94
C GLY A 167 1.61 -13.62 -3.16
N ALA A 168 2.77 -13.79 -3.80
CA ALA A 168 3.98 -14.27 -3.15
C ALA A 168 4.52 -13.28 -2.11
N LEU A 169 4.48 -11.98 -2.41
CA LEU A 169 4.89 -10.93 -1.47
C LEU A 169 4.00 -10.93 -0.22
N LEU A 170 2.69 -11.03 -0.40
CA LEU A 170 1.72 -11.10 0.69
C LEU A 170 1.82 -12.42 1.47
N GLY A 171 2.09 -13.54 0.82
CA GLY A 171 2.39 -14.82 1.45
C GLY A 171 3.65 -14.76 2.32
N GLY A 172 4.73 -14.14 1.83
CA GLY A 172 5.94 -13.92 2.63
C GLY A 172 5.70 -13.01 3.85
N LEU A 173 4.77 -12.05 3.75
CA LEU A 173 4.34 -11.25 4.90
C LEU A 173 3.53 -12.09 5.90
N SER A 174 2.64 -12.97 5.44
CA SER A 174 1.94 -13.94 6.29
C SER A 174 2.93 -14.80 7.07
N ASP A 175 3.96 -15.32 6.41
CA ASP A 175 4.99 -16.14 7.06
C ASP A 175 5.83 -15.36 8.07
N LEU A 176 6.20 -14.11 7.75
CA LEU A 176 6.89 -13.23 8.68
C LEU A 176 6.06 -13.02 9.96
N LEU A 177 4.78 -12.67 9.81
CA LEU A 177 3.89 -12.38 10.93
C LEU A 177 3.59 -13.64 11.76
N ARG A 178 3.36 -14.78 11.10
CA ARG A 178 3.18 -16.08 11.77
C ARG A 178 4.39 -16.44 12.63
N ARG A 179 5.61 -16.19 12.14
CA ARG A 179 6.85 -16.41 12.93
C ARG A 179 6.95 -15.47 14.12
N GLN A 180 6.59 -14.19 13.94
CA GLN A 180 6.59 -13.20 15.02
C GLN A 180 5.48 -13.42 16.05
N GLY A 181 4.36 -14.03 15.66
CA GLY A 181 3.25 -14.36 16.55
C GLY A 181 3.46 -15.62 17.39
N ARG A 182 4.59 -16.32 17.26
CA ARG A 182 4.90 -17.51 18.07
C ARG A 182 5.13 -17.19 19.54
N ASP A 183 5.56 -15.97 19.86
CA ASP A 183 5.67 -15.50 21.23
C ASP A 183 4.34 -14.81 21.63
N PRO A 184 3.52 -15.45 22.48
CA PRO A 184 2.21 -14.94 22.85
C PRO A 184 2.27 -13.68 23.73
N LEU A 185 3.44 -13.35 24.30
CA LEU A 185 3.61 -12.18 25.16
C LEU A 185 4.04 -10.92 24.40
N GLN A 186 4.30 -11.03 23.09
CA GLN A 186 4.79 -9.92 22.28
C GLN A 186 3.72 -9.37 21.33
N ALA A 187 3.93 -8.13 20.87
CA ALA A 187 3.06 -7.47 19.90
C ALA A 187 2.89 -8.22 18.57
N GLY A 188 3.76 -9.20 18.27
CA GLY A 188 3.67 -10.04 17.07
C GLY A 188 2.38 -10.86 17.00
N VAL A 189 1.84 -11.33 18.13
CA VAL A 189 0.60 -12.14 18.15
C VAL A 189 -0.61 -11.33 17.69
N LEU A 190 -0.68 -10.05 18.10
CA LEU A 190 -1.75 -9.14 17.69
C LEU A 190 -1.65 -8.83 16.19
N LEU A 191 -0.43 -8.62 15.67
CA LEU A 191 -0.23 -8.39 14.24
C LEU A 191 -0.59 -9.61 13.39
N ASP A 192 -0.20 -10.83 13.81
CA ASP A 192 -0.59 -12.07 13.12
C ASP A 192 -2.11 -12.23 13.11
N TYR A 193 -2.77 -12.01 14.24
CA TYR A 193 -4.23 -12.08 14.34
C TYR A 193 -4.92 -11.09 13.38
N LEU A 194 -4.55 -9.80 13.45
CA LEU A 194 -5.14 -8.76 12.59
C LEU A 194 -4.88 -9.04 11.11
N TRP A 195 -3.70 -9.55 10.77
CA TRP A 195 -3.35 -9.92 9.41
C TRP A 195 -4.20 -11.09 8.90
N ARG A 196 -4.40 -12.14 9.70
CA ARG A 196 -5.26 -13.26 9.34
C ARG A 196 -6.70 -12.81 9.13
N SER A 197 -7.22 -11.93 10.00
CA SER A 197 -8.55 -11.35 9.80
C SER A 197 -8.64 -10.56 8.48
N TYR A 198 -7.61 -9.78 8.15
CA TYR A 198 -7.53 -9.08 6.86
C TYR A 198 -7.50 -10.04 5.68
N VAL A 199 -6.65 -11.08 5.71
CA VAL A 199 -6.53 -12.09 4.65
C VAL A 199 -7.85 -12.80 4.43
N GLN A 200 -8.53 -13.23 5.50
CA GLN A 200 -9.85 -13.87 5.41
C GLN A 200 -10.89 -12.94 4.78
N ALA A 201 -10.94 -11.67 5.19
CA ALA A 201 -11.87 -10.70 4.63
C ALA A 201 -11.58 -10.42 3.15
N ARG A 202 -10.29 -10.29 2.76
CA ARG A 202 -9.87 -10.10 1.37
C ARG A 202 -10.25 -11.30 0.52
N ASN A 203 -9.88 -12.50 0.95
CA ASN A 203 -10.16 -13.74 0.21
C ASN A 203 -11.69 -13.93 0.03
N ARG A 204 -12.49 -13.68 1.08
CA ARG A 204 -13.96 -13.68 0.96
C ARG A 204 -14.49 -12.65 -0.03
N SER A 205 -13.94 -11.44 -0.02
CA SER A 205 -14.35 -10.40 -0.98
C SER A 205 -13.98 -10.76 -2.42
N LEU A 206 -12.87 -11.48 -2.66
CA LEU A 206 -12.50 -11.94 -3.99
C LEU A 206 -13.44 -13.05 -4.47
N LEU A 207 -13.69 -14.05 -3.61
CA LEU A 207 -14.66 -15.13 -3.88
C LEU A 207 -16.05 -14.57 -4.24
N GLN A 208 -16.54 -13.59 -3.49
CA GLN A 208 -17.84 -12.96 -3.75
C GLN A 208 -17.88 -12.16 -5.06
N ARG A 209 -16.75 -11.61 -5.52
CA ARG A 209 -16.68 -10.82 -6.74
C ARG A 209 -16.51 -11.68 -8.00
N MET A 210 -15.86 -12.83 -7.87
CA MET A 210 -15.54 -13.69 -9.01
C MET A 210 -16.57 -14.81 -9.27
N GLY A 211 -17.42 -15.15 -8.30
CA GLY A 211 -18.40 -16.25 -8.44
C GLY A 211 -17.73 -17.60 -8.72
N ASP A 212 -18.49 -18.58 -9.22
CA ASP A 212 -18.02 -19.94 -9.57
C ASP A 212 -17.17 -20.01 -10.86
N SER A 213 -16.88 -18.88 -11.53
CA SER A 213 -16.45 -18.92 -12.95
C SER A 213 -14.94 -18.95 -13.22
N PHE A 214 -14.03 -18.87 -12.24
CA PHE A 214 -12.58 -18.86 -12.52
C PHE A 214 -11.75 -19.49 -11.39
N GLU A 215 -11.83 -20.81 -11.19
CA GLU A 215 -11.08 -21.52 -10.14
C GLU A 215 -9.55 -21.44 -10.31
N GLY A 216 -9.05 -21.36 -11.55
CA GLY A 216 -7.61 -21.31 -11.86
C GLY A 216 -6.92 -20.01 -11.41
N ASP A 217 -7.45 -18.85 -11.82
CA ASP A 217 -6.89 -17.53 -11.49
C ASP A 217 -7.08 -17.17 -10.00
N LEU A 218 -8.16 -17.67 -9.40
CA LEU A 218 -8.47 -17.46 -7.99
C LEU A 218 -7.40 -18.07 -7.07
N ALA A 219 -6.86 -19.24 -7.42
CA ALA A 219 -5.85 -19.92 -6.60
C ALA A 219 -4.54 -19.12 -6.46
N GLU A 220 -4.19 -18.31 -7.46
CA GLU A 220 -3.03 -17.42 -7.45
C GLU A 220 -3.28 -16.11 -6.69
N GLU A 221 -4.53 -15.62 -6.70
CA GLU A 221 -4.90 -14.37 -6.01
C GLU A 221 -5.15 -14.56 -4.50
N LEU A 222 -5.47 -15.78 -4.07
CA LEU A 222 -5.70 -16.10 -2.67
C LEU A 222 -4.39 -16.11 -1.89
N ILE A 223 -4.36 -15.36 -0.78
CA ILE A 223 -3.24 -15.38 0.15
C ILE A 223 -3.40 -16.61 1.04
N ARG A 224 -2.36 -17.45 1.10
CA ARG A 224 -2.28 -18.67 1.92
C ARG A 224 -1.44 -18.45 3.19
#